data_AF-A0A3C1PWS1-F1
#
_entry.id   AF-A0A3C1PWS1-F1
#
_cell.length_a   1.000
_cell.length_b   1.000
_cell.length_c   1.000
_cell.angle_alpha   90.00
_cell.angle_beta   90.00
_cell.angle_gamma   90.00
#
_symmetry.space_group_name_H-M   'P 1'
#
loop_
_entity.id
_entity.type
_entity.pdbx_description
1 polymer ?
#
loop_
_entity_poly.entity_id
_entity_poly.type
_entity_poly.pdbx_seq_one_letter_code
_entity_poly.pdbx_strand_id
1 'polypeptide(L)'
;MSNSKRSAFPLLVRTVPCFAIWGSVTGIVKADETLESIESRPGYIGSPAIGSSEPFFENWDQGGLGLHGTLSVAMDGTVLMFGRGGGKDIHEIFLRRSEDGGATWSERQQIGKSIEMDWKSLGIGPYDGKGWGNDKHFAYATLGTSVVDENTGEIMVFMTSLHPVPFMYKSRDHGKTWKLEKIVLHKDSRGFLPSPNPAHGPGITIKHGPHKGRLLAASHVMPDYRKQGGDQNSYSNAVYSDDHGKTWHSSEPFPLNGTGECGLVELNDGTIYINTRTSARKGNRWIAYSDDSGETWRDLHEDDELFDGPPDIYGCKAGLLRLDRDDCDVLLFSSPDPSLPEKQNRANVNVWASFDGGKTWPVNRLIKEGPGNYSWITQGRKGTPSEGFIYVRSIEGGLARFNMAWLLQPDDKKAGKYAFAKDAPIGKNLARIGPDSDEFVLPPRHSYRMQQKPPFVKSVQNARLIKISNDKLESIEAGYELVDPKAKGYVLPYKICLPGDEMKISCDVSSGSITVSLLDPKGKMIKTSEPITGGFKMREIVQWPNGFELDKYVATPVTVRFELGGNAELYAMRFDKLFWE
;
A
#
# COMPACT_ATOMS: atom_id res chain seq x y z
N MET A 1 -18.00 5.16 73.61
CA MET A 1 -19.14 5.42 72.71
C MET A 1 -18.66 5.34 71.27
N SER A 2 -19.38 4.57 70.44
CA SER A 2 -19.48 4.57 68.96
C SER A 2 -18.19 4.65 68.12
N ASN A 3 -17.78 3.57 67.43
CA ASN A 3 -18.23 3.07 66.10
C ASN A 3 -17.29 3.61 64.99
N SER A 4 -16.75 2.86 64.03
CA SER A 4 -17.02 1.51 63.48
C SER A 4 -15.74 0.95 62.79
N LYS A 5 -15.31 -0.31 63.06
CA LYS A 5 -15.38 -1.54 62.20
C LYS A 5 -14.83 -1.38 60.75
N ARG A 6 -14.03 -2.27 60.14
CA ARG A 6 -13.60 -3.68 60.41
C ARG A 6 -12.52 -4.13 59.36
N SER A 7 -11.59 -4.99 59.79
CA SER A 7 -10.87 -6.14 59.13
C SER A 7 -10.35 -6.01 57.68
N ALA A 8 -9.06 -6.19 57.32
CA ALA A 8 -8.06 -7.28 57.53
C ALA A 8 -8.09 -8.45 56.51
N PHE A 9 -7.14 -8.40 55.55
CA PHE A 9 -6.26 -9.45 54.91
C PHE A 9 -6.83 -10.80 54.36
N PRO A 10 -6.08 -11.59 53.53
CA PRO A 10 -4.80 -11.34 52.79
C PRO A 10 -4.75 -11.83 51.31
N LEU A 11 -3.66 -11.41 50.63
CA LEU A 11 -3.10 -11.95 49.38
C LEU A 11 -2.75 -13.45 49.47
N LEU A 12 -2.94 -14.17 48.35
CA LEU A 12 -2.28 -15.45 48.09
C LEU A 12 -1.31 -15.30 46.90
N VAL A 13 -0.01 -15.41 47.21
CA VAL A 13 1.07 -15.73 46.27
C VAL A 13 1.32 -17.23 46.38
N ARG A 14 1.41 -17.96 45.26
CA ARG A 14 1.92 -19.33 45.23
C ARG A 14 3.13 -19.41 44.30
N THR A 15 4.29 -19.59 44.91
CA THR A 15 5.51 -20.18 44.35
C THR A 15 5.68 -21.56 44.96
N VAL A 16 6.02 -22.58 44.16
CA VAL A 16 6.67 -23.82 44.62
C VAL A 16 7.71 -24.27 43.55
N PRO A 17 8.93 -24.70 43.93
CA PRO A 17 10.06 -24.99 43.05
C PRO A 17 10.26 -26.50 42.79
N CYS A 18 11.22 -26.89 41.91
CA CYS A 18 12.08 -28.07 42.11
C CYS A 18 13.27 -28.15 41.13
N PHE A 19 14.35 -28.76 41.63
CA PHE A 19 15.72 -28.87 41.09
C PHE A 19 15.92 -30.04 40.08
N ALA A 20 17.09 -30.01 39.45
CA ALA A 20 17.67 -30.82 38.37
C ALA A 20 17.77 -32.36 38.56
N ILE A 21 18.08 -33.10 37.47
CA ILE A 21 19.28 -33.97 37.32
C ILE A 21 19.43 -34.49 35.86
N TRP A 22 20.70 -34.67 35.48
CA TRP A 22 21.37 -35.11 34.24
C TRP A 22 20.97 -36.46 33.60
N GLY A 23 21.31 -36.61 32.31
CA GLY A 23 21.39 -37.89 31.59
C GLY A 23 21.96 -37.74 30.17
N SER A 24 23.29 -37.81 30.06
CA SER A 24 24.09 -37.87 28.83
C SER A 24 23.94 -39.22 28.10
N VAL A 25 23.85 -39.22 26.76
CA VAL A 25 24.33 -40.33 25.93
C VAL A 25 25.08 -39.78 24.71
N THR A 26 26.29 -40.31 24.57
CA THR A 26 27.36 -40.10 23.60
C THR A 26 27.05 -40.67 22.22
N GLY A 27 27.64 -40.06 21.18
CA GLY A 27 27.76 -40.68 19.86
C GLY A 27 28.59 -39.84 18.90
N ILE A 28 29.91 -39.97 18.97
CA ILE A 28 30.83 -39.64 17.87
C ILE A 28 30.88 -40.86 16.95
N VAL A 29 30.88 -40.69 15.62
CA VAL A 29 31.78 -41.34 14.65
C VAL A 29 31.62 -40.72 13.25
N LYS A 30 32.74 -40.78 12.53
CA LYS A 30 33.21 -40.17 11.29
C LYS A 30 32.43 -40.49 10.01
N ALA A 31 32.74 -39.67 9.00
CA ALA A 31 32.48 -39.84 7.58
C ALA A 31 32.96 -41.18 6.99
N ASP A 32 32.20 -41.72 6.04
CA ASP A 32 32.69 -42.17 4.74
C ASP A 32 31.52 -42.26 3.73
N GLU A 33 31.88 -42.07 2.46
CA GLU A 33 31.04 -42.04 1.27
C GLU A 33 30.38 -43.40 0.96
N THR A 34 29.11 -43.39 0.55
CA THR A 34 28.61 -44.26 -0.54
C THR A 34 27.40 -43.61 -1.22
N LEU A 35 27.49 -43.49 -2.55
CA LEU A 35 26.39 -43.18 -3.46
C LEU A 35 25.39 -44.34 -3.53
N GLU A 36 24.15 -44.00 -3.95
CA GLU A 36 22.97 -44.86 -4.16
C GLU A 36 22.14 -45.08 -2.87
N SER A 37 20.92 -44.55 -2.71
CA SER A 37 19.80 -44.55 -3.65
C SER A 37 18.91 -43.30 -3.51
N ILE A 38 18.57 -42.71 -4.66
CA ILE A 38 17.56 -41.67 -4.81
C ILE A 38 16.21 -42.37 -4.91
N GLU A 39 15.39 -42.37 -3.86
CA GLU A 39 13.94 -42.51 -3.97
C GLU A 39 13.20 -41.57 -2.99
N SER A 40 12.65 -40.52 -3.60
CA SER A 40 11.41 -39.80 -3.25
C SER A 40 11.14 -39.43 -1.78
N ARG A 41 11.54 -38.21 -1.41
CA ARG A 41 10.72 -37.35 -0.54
C ARG A 41 9.86 -36.42 -1.42
N PRO A 42 8.63 -36.04 -1.01
CA PRO A 42 7.75 -35.26 -1.87
C PRO A 42 8.34 -33.87 -2.12
N GLY A 43 8.84 -33.71 -3.34
CA GLY A 43 8.77 -32.56 -4.23
C GLY A 43 8.46 -31.21 -3.61
N TYR A 44 9.53 -30.41 -3.52
CA TYR A 44 9.58 -29.00 -3.90
C TYR A 44 8.36 -28.60 -4.78
N ILE A 45 7.38 -27.93 -4.19
CA ILE A 45 6.38 -27.20 -4.96
C ILE A 45 7.14 -26.01 -5.51
N GLY A 46 7.32 -25.97 -6.84
CA GLY A 46 8.00 -24.87 -7.51
C GLY A 46 7.47 -23.54 -7.01
N SER A 47 8.37 -22.57 -6.81
CA SER A 47 7.98 -21.20 -6.46
C SER A 47 6.80 -20.78 -7.34
N PRO A 48 5.69 -20.28 -6.76
CA PRO A 48 4.60 -19.75 -7.55
C PRO A 48 5.21 -18.71 -8.50
N ALA A 49 4.87 -18.82 -9.79
CA ALA A 49 5.50 -18.03 -10.83
C ALA A 49 5.50 -16.55 -10.43
N ILE A 50 6.70 -15.99 -10.37
CA ILE A 50 6.97 -14.56 -10.27
C ILE A 50 6.12 -13.89 -11.37
N GLY A 51 5.15 -13.05 -10.98
CA GLY A 51 4.16 -12.48 -11.91
C GLY A 51 2.89 -13.31 -12.22
N SER A 52 2.54 -14.32 -11.41
CA SER A 52 1.37 -15.18 -11.68
C SER A 52 0.01 -14.49 -11.52
N SER A 53 -0.94 -14.84 -12.39
CA SER A 53 -2.39 -14.61 -12.23
C SER A 53 -2.97 -15.30 -11.00
N GLU A 54 -2.28 -16.30 -10.46
CA GLU A 54 -2.72 -17.02 -9.27
C GLU A 54 -2.56 -16.17 -8.00
N PRO A 55 -3.60 -16.08 -7.16
CA PRO A 55 -3.56 -15.37 -5.88
C PRO A 55 -2.48 -15.90 -4.93
N PHE A 56 -1.58 -15.01 -4.48
CA PHE A 56 -0.52 -15.34 -3.52
C PHE A 56 -0.50 -14.38 -2.32
N PHE A 57 -0.38 -14.95 -1.11
CA PHE A 57 -0.16 -14.23 0.14
C PHE A 57 0.63 -15.08 1.12
N GLU A 58 1.63 -14.45 1.74
CA GLU A 58 2.41 -15.02 2.81
C GLU A 58 2.70 -13.94 3.86
N ASN A 59 2.64 -14.32 5.13
CA ASN A 59 3.06 -13.44 6.22
C ASN A 59 3.93 -14.18 7.24
N TRP A 60 4.82 -13.43 7.88
CA TRP A 60 5.68 -13.91 8.94
C TRP A 60 5.56 -13.00 10.14
N ASP A 61 5.03 -13.54 11.23
CA ASP A 61 4.85 -12.81 12.50
C ASP A 61 5.83 -13.26 13.58
N GLN A 62 7.00 -13.78 13.18
CA GLN A 62 8.04 -14.10 14.15
C GLN A 62 8.63 -12.78 14.68
N GLY A 63 8.18 -12.41 15.89
CA GLY A 63 8.71 -11.28 16.65
C GLY A 63 10.24 -11.34 16.74
N GLY A 64 10.88 -10.17 16.74
CA GLY A 64 12.35 -10.06 16.82
C GLY A 64 13.02 -9.32 15.67
N LEU A 65 12.26 -8.68 14.76
CA LEU A 65 12.81 -7.94 13.62
C LEU A 65 13.24 -6.49 13.95
N GLY A 66 13.50 -6.18 15.23
CA GLY A 66 13.93 -4.85 15.71
C GLY A 66 12.88 -3.74 15.57
N LEU A 67 13.12 -2.62 16.24
CA LEU A 67 12.30 -1.41 16.17
C LEU A 67 12.75 -0.59 14.95
N HIS A 68 11.79 -0.10 14.16
CA HIS A 68 11.96 0.81 13.01
C HIS A 68 12.62 0.20 11.77
N GLY A 69 11.97 0.28 10.60
CA GLY A 69 12.55 -0.22 9.36
C GLY A 69 11.78 0.19 8.13
N THR A 70 12.38 1.06 7.33
CA THR A 70 12.00 1.24 5.92
C THR A 70 12.28 -0.04 5.14
N LEU A 71 11.53 -0.25 4.06
CA LEU A 71 11.78 -1.31 3.09
C LEU A 71 12.29 -0.67 1.81
N SER A 72 13.21 -1.33 1.11
CA SER A 72 13.63 -0.91 -0.22
C SER A 72 13.95 -2.13 -1.07
N VAL A 73 13.84 -1.99 -2.38
CA VAL A 73 14.24 -3.04 -3.31
C VAL A 73 15.37 -2.51 -4.20
N ALA A 74 16.52 -3.15 -4.12
CA ALA A 74 17.69 -2.82 -4.94
C ALA A 74 17.43 -3.11 -6.42
N MET A 75 18.22 -2.54 -7.33
CA MET A 75 18.01 -2.71 -8.78
C MET A 75 18.06 -4.16 -9.27
N ASP A 76 18.75 -5.05 -8.56
CA ASP A 76 18.79 -6.50 -8.84
C ASP A 76 17.59 -7.28 -8.29
N GLY A 77 16.64 -6.61 -7.63
CA GLY A 77 15.48 -7.23 -6.99
C GLY A 77 15.71 -7.68 -5.56
N THR A 78 16.89 -7.44 -4.98
CA THR A 78 17.14 -7.76 -3.57
C THR A 78 16.22 -6.91 -2.68
N VAL A 79 15.40 -7.56 -1.86
CA VAL A 79 14.56 -6.90 -0.86
C VAL A 79 15.39 -6.60 0.38
N LEU A 80 15.41 -5.34 0.78
CA LEU A 80 16.22 -4.79 1.87
C LEU A 80 15.32 -4.35 3.01
N MET A 81 15.57 -4.91 4.18
CA MET A 81 14.82 -4.65 5.39
C MET A 81 15.72 -4.04 6.45
N PHE A 82 15.63 -2.72 6.59
CA PHE A 82 16.41 -1.95 7.53
C PHE A 82 15.83 -2.08 8.94
N GLY A 83 16.69 -1.93 9.93
CA GLY A 83 16.31 -2.10 11.32
C GLY A 83 17.21 -1.35 12.28
N ARG A 84 16.66 -0.84 13.39
CA ARG A 84 17.47 -0.39 14.53
C ARG A 84 17.46 -1.45 15.61
N GLY A 85 18.63 -1.73 16.19
CA GLY A 85 18.74 -2.62 17.33
C GLY A 85 17.91 -2.13 18.54
N GLY A 86 17.59 -3.06 19.45
CA GLY A 86 16.92 -2.77 20.71
C GLY A 86 17.81 -3.11 21.91
N GLY A 87 17.45 -2.62 23.10
CA GLY A 87 18.15 -2.95 24.34
C GLY A 87 19.62 -2.54 24.31
N LYS A 88 20.54 -3.51 24.42
CA LYS A 88 22.00 -3.27 24.40
C LYS A 88 22.52 -2.84 23.02
N ASP A 89 21.80 -3.17 21.95
CA ASP A 89 22.19 -2.88 20.57
C ASP A 89 21.49 -1.63 20.02
N ILE A 90 20.93 -0.76 20.88
CA ILE A 90 20.11 0.39 20.49
C ILE A 90 20.82 1.38 19.53
N HIS A 91 22.15 1.30 19.48
CA HIS A 91 23.03 2.10 18.63
C HIS A 91 23.40 1.42 17.31
N GLU A 92 22.91 0.22 17.03
CA GLU A 92 23.20 -0.49 15.79
C GLU A 92 22.13 -0.26 14.74
N ILE A 93 22.60 -0.10 13.51
CA ILE A 93 21.77 -0.14 12.32
C ILE A 93 22.03 -1.47 11.64
N PHE A 94 20.97 -2.24 11.40
CA PHE A 94 21.06 -3.53 10.76
C PHE A 94 20.22 -3.62 9.50
N LEU A 95 20.51 -4.66 8.74
CA LEU A 95 19.86 -5.03 7.51
C LEU A 95 19.60 -6.54 7.51
N ARG A 96 18.45 -6.95 6.99
CA ARG A 96 18.25 -8.29 6.44
C ARG A 96 17.98 -8.15 4.95
N ARG A 97 18.51 -9.09 4.17
CA ARG A 97 18.41 -9.12 2.71
C ARG A 97 17.67 -10.37 2.27
N SER A 98 16.88 -10.27 1.22
CA SER A 98 16.31 -11.41 0.50
C SER A 98 16.60 -11.26 -0.99
N GLU A 99 17.28 -12.25 -1.55
CA GLU A 99 17.66 -12.30 -2.98
C GLU A 99 16.71 -13.17 -3.80
N ASP A 100 15.69 -13.76 -3.16
CA ASP A 100 14.73 -14.72 -3.74
C ASP A 100 13.27 -14.23 -3.63
N GLY A 101 13.07 -12.92 -3.73
CA GLY A 101 11.74 -12.30 -3.71
C GLY A 101 11.04 -12.35 -2.34
N GLY A 102 11.80 -12.48 -1.25
CA GLY A 102 11.28 -12.51 0.12
C GLY A 102 11.07 -13.91 0.69
N ALA A 103 11.45 -14.98 -0.02
CA ALA A 103 11.19 -16.36 0.41
C ALA A 103 12.12 -16.78 1.56
N THR A 104 13.38 -16.38 1.48
CA THR A 104 14.35 -16.53 2.56
C THR A 104 15.02 -15.19 2.88
N TRP A 105 15.49 -15.06 4.12
CA TRP A 105 16.10 -13.84 4.62
C TRP A 105 17.45 -14.14 5.26
N SER A 106 18.44 -13.33 4.94
CA SER A 106 19.76 -13.37 5.58
C SER A 106 19.63 -13.25 7.10
N GLU A 107 20.68 -13.68 7.80
CA GLU A 107 20.89 -13.28 9.19
C GLU A 107 20.98 -11.75 9.32
N ARG A 108 20.80 -11.25 10.55
CA ARG A 108 20.94 -9.83 10.88
C ARG A 108 22.37 -9.37 10.60
N GLN A 109 22.56 -8.47 9.63
CA GLN A 109 23.85 -7.83 9.33
C GLN A 109 23.90 -6.43 9.91
N GLN A 110 24.91 -6.10 10.72
CA GLN A 110 25.17 -4.72 11.12
C GLN A 110 25.76 -3.95 9.93
N ILE A 111 25.10 -2.87 9.51
CA ILE A 111 25.52 -2.03 8.38
C ILE A 111 26.02 -0.65 8.82
N GLY A 112 25.74 -0.27 10.07
CA GLY A 112 26.08 1.05 10.59
C GLY A 112 25.89 1.17 12.09
N LYS A 113 26.26 2.35 12.61
CA LYS A 113 26.10 2.74 14.01
C LYS A 113 25.44 4.10 14.09
N SER A 114 24.78 4.38 15.20
CA SER A 114 24.24 5.68 15.50
C SER A 114 25.34 6.73 15.66
N ILE A 115 25.04 7.98 15.32
CA ILE A 115 25.94 9.12 15.52
C ILE A 115 25.51 9.86 16.79
N GLU A 116 26.41 9.98 17.76
CA GLU A 116 26.14 10.79 18.96
C GLU A 116 26.04 12.27 18.59
N MET A 117 25.03 12.95 19.12
CA MET A 117 24.73 14.35 18.85
C MET A 117 24.98 15.19 20.08
N ASP A 118 25.52 16.39 19.90
CA ASP A 118 25.52 17.43 20.92
C ASP A 118 24.12 18.07 21.03
N TRP A 119 23.17 17.27 21.49
CA TRP A 119 21.76 17.63 21.59
C TRP A 119 21.51 18.82 22.51
N LYS A 120 22.43 19.12 23.44
CA LYS A 120 22.34 20.28 24.33
C LYS A 120 22.59 21.57 23.57
N SER A 121 23.67 21.62 22.79
CA SER A 121 23.97 22.76 21.93
C SER A 121 22.92 22.96 20.84
N LEU A 122 22.30 21.86 20.37
CA LEU A 122 21.20 21.91 19.41
C LEU A 122 19.84 22.25 20.05
N GLY A 123 19.70 22.16 21.38
CA GLY A 123 18.45 22.43 22.08
C GLY A 123 17.34 21.39 21.85
N ILE A 124 17.68 20.13 21.55
CA ILE A 124 16.73 19.10 21.05
C ILE A 124 16.43 17.95 22.03
N GLY A 125 16.81 18.06 23.30
CA GLY A 125 16.59 17.02 24.31
C GLY A 125 15.61 17.41 25.42
N PRO A 126 15.13 16.43 26.21
CA PRO A 126 14.19 16.67 27.29
C PRO A 126 14.90 17.37 28.43
N TYR A 127 14.34 18.51 28.82
CA TYR A 127 14.83 19.29 29.95
C TYR A 127 14.52 18.64 31.32
N ASP A 128 13.68 17.60 31.38
CA ASP A 128 13.12 17.06 32.63
C ASP A 128 12.98 15.51 32.71
N GLY A 129 13.37 14.75 31.67
CA GLY A 129 13.47 13.28 31.75
C GLY A 129 12.18 12.49 32.02
N LYS A 130 11.00 13.02 31.62
CA LYS A 130 9.73 12.25 31.62
C LYS A 130 9.24 12.05 30.17
N GLY A 131 8.41 11.05 29.83
CA GLY A 131 7.77 10.95 28.50
C GLY A 131 8.65 10.43 27.34
N TRP A 132 8.23 10.69 26.08
CA TRP A 132 8.98 10.33 24.86
C TRP A 132 10.37 11.00 24.90
N GLY A 133 11.45 10.22 24.78
CA GLY A 133 12.83 10.68 24.99
C GLY A 133 13.51 10.19 26.28
N ASN A 134 12.84 9.45 27.16
CA ASN A 134 13.51 8.83 28.33
C ASN A 134 14.61 7.81 27.97
N ASP A 135 14.63 7.38 26.71
CA ASP A 135 15.57 6.48 26.07
C ASP A 135 16.70 7.21 25.31
N LYS A 136 16.86 8.53 25.51
CA LYS A 136 17.87 9.36 24.85
C LYS A 136 17.82 9.34 23.30
N HIS A 137 16.67 9.11 22.68
CA HIS A 137 16.57 9.06 21.21
C HIS A 137 17.00 10.35 20.49
N PHE A 138 16.89 11.51 21.14
CA PHE A 138 17.39 12.80 20.64
C PHE A 138 18.94 12.89 20.63
N ALA A 139 19.62 12.09 21.44
CA ALA A 139 21.07 12.16 21.61
C ALA A 139 21.82 11.38 20.53
N TYR A 140 21.12 10.58 19.72
CA TYR A 140 21.72 9.71 18.74
C TYR A 140 20.94 9.76 17.43
N ALA A 141 21.60 10.17 16.35
CA ALA A 141 21.06 9.99 15.02
C ALA A 141 21.14 8.51 14.63
N THR A 142 20.03 7.96 14.15
CA THR A 142 19.88 6.56 13.74
C THR A 142 19.34 6.51 12.31
N LEU A 143 18.64 5.44 11.93
CA LEU A 143 18.00 5.28 10.63
C LEU A 143 17.03 6.42 10.32
N GLY A 144 17.10 6.94 9.11
CA GLY A 144 16.12 7.83 8.49
C GLY A 144 15.42 7.19 7.31
N THR A 145 14.89 8.03 6.43
CA THR A 145 14.28 7.62 5.17
C THR A 145 15.30 6.94 4.26
N SER A 146 14.89 5.90 3.54
CA SER A 146 15.69 5.32 2.45
C SER A 146 15.26 5.85 1.10
N VAL A 147 16.21 5.94 0.17
CA VAL A 147 15.99 6.31 -1.23
C VAL A 147 16.84 5.40 -2.10
N VAL A 148 16.27 4.90 -3.19
CA VAL A 148 17.04 4.23 -4.24
C VAL A 148 17.15 5.20 -5.41
N ASP A 149 18.39 5.54 -5.78
CA ASP A 149 18.68 6.29 -7.00
C ASP A 149 18.63 5.33 -8.18
N GLU A 150 17.52 5.36 -8.92
CA GLU A 150 17.32 4.47 -10.06
C GLU A 150 18.22 4.82 -11.26
N ASN A 151 18.88 5.99 -11.25
CA ASN A 151 19.84 6.36 -12.30
C ASN A 151 21.18 5.62 -12.12
N THR A 152 21.56 5.31 -10.88
CA THR A 152 22.89 4.75 -10.55
C THR A 152 22.81 3.37 -9.87
N GLY A 153 21.65 3.01 -9.34
CA GLY A 153 21.45 1.84 -8.48
C GLY A 153 21.97 2.01 -7.06
N GLU A 154 22.43 3.21 -6.68
CA GLU A 154 22.86 3.51 -5.33
C GLU A 154 21.66 3.53 -4.37
N ILE A 155 21.81 2.87 -3.22
CA ILE A 155 20.81 2.89 -2.15
C ILE A 155 21.35 3.79 -1.04
N MET A 156 20.55 4.74 -0.61
CA MET A 156 20.92 5.73 0.40
C MET A 156 19.95 5.66 1.57
N VAL A 157 20.45 5.83 2.78
CA VAL A 157 19.65 5.89 4.00
C VAL A 157 20.09 7.12 4.79
N PHE A 158 19.17 8.07 4.99
CA PHE A 158 19.44 9.24 5.82
C PHE A 158 19.81 8.83 7.24
N MET A 159 20.67 9.64 7.88
CA MET A 159 20.87 9.59 9.32
C MET A 159 20.07 10.72 9.96
N THR A 160 19.33 10.42 11.03
CA THR A 160 18.48 11.42 11.69
C THR A 160 18.11 11.08 13.13
N SER A 161 17.75 12.11 13.89
CA SER A 161 17.09 12.00 15.19
C SER A 161 15.81 12.84 15.18
N LEU A 162 15.49 13.54 16.27
CA LEU A 162 14.55 14.66 16.20
C LEU A 162 15.14 15.82 15.37
N HIS A 163 16.46 15.91 15.23
CA HIS A 163 17.12 16.88 14.37
C HIS A 163 17.85 16.17 13.24
N PRO A 164 17.85 16.71 12.01
CA PRO A 164 18.59 16.12 10.91
C PRO A 164 20.10 16.16 11.15
N VAL A 165 20.81 15.15 10.63
CA VAL A 165 22.28 15.19 10.56
C VAL A 165 22.70 15.08 9.09
N PRO A 166 23.78 15.76 8.68
CA PRO A 166 24.20 15.83 7.28
C PRO A 166 25.00 14.58 6.90
N PHE A 167 24.44 13.40 7.15
CA PHE A 167 25.07 12.12 6.83
C PHE A 167 24.07 11.13 6.26
N MET A 168 24.55 10.25 5.38
CA MET A 168 23.81 9.10 4.88
C MET A 168 24.69 7.86 4.88
N TYR A 169 24.10 6.71 5.11
CA TYR A 169 24.70 5.44 4.69
C TYR A 169 24.38 5.18 3.22
N LYS A 170 25.39 4.90 2.41
CA LYS A 170 25.24 4.61 0.98
C LYS A 170 25.80 3.23 0.63
N SER A 171 25.07 2.49 -0.21
CA SER A 171 25.48 1.22 -0.80
C SER A 171 25.45 1.31 -2.32
N ARG A 172 26.53 0.84 -2.95
CA ARG A 172 26.72 0.82 -4.41
C ARG A 172 26.78 -0.60 -4.97
N ASP A 173 26.37 -1.59 -4.17
CA ASP A 173 26.49 -3.02 -4.44
C ASP A 173 25.23 -3.78 -3.97
N HIS A 174 24.07 -3.17 -4.17
CA HIS A 174 22.76 -3.75 -3.87
C HIS A 174 22.60 -4.18 -2.40
N GLY A 175 23.10 -3.33 -1.49
CA GLY A 175 22.95 -3.47 -0.05
C GLY A 175 23.96 -4.39 0.62
N LYS A 176 25.02 -4.84 -0.08
CA LYS A 176 26.04 -5.75 0.48
C LYS A 176 27.00 -5.01 1.41
N THR A 177 27.51 -3.85 0.99
CA THR A 177 28.40 -2.99 1.78
C THR A 177 27.87 -1.57 1.88
N TRP A 178 28.24 -0.88 2.96
CA TRP A 178 27.71 0.43 3.32
C TRP A 178 28.82 1.37 3.77
N LYS A 179 28.75 2.62 3.33
CA LYS A 179 29.68 3.68 3.74
C LYS A 179 28.90 4.88 4.29
N LEU A 180 29.35 5.41 5.42
CA LEU A 180 28.83 6.66 5.95
C LEU A 180 29.47 7.82 5.20
N GLU A 181 28.65 8.67 4.59
CA GLU A 181 29.09 9.80 3.78
C GLU A 181 28.44 11.09 4.27
N LYS A 182 29.21 12.19 4.26
CA LYS A 182 28.70 13.53 4.58
C LYS A 182 27.95 14.08 3.37
N ILE A 183 26.80 14.72 3.63
CA ILE A 183 25.97 15.39 2.62
C ILE A 183 25.80 16.88 2.97
N VAL A 184 25.20 17.64 2.05
CA VAL A 184 24.74 19.01 2.30
C VAL A 184 23.21 19.00 2.40
N LEU A 185 22.67 19.59 3.46
CA LEU A 185 21.23 19.79 3.66
C LEU A 185 20.95 21.30 3.68
N HIS A 186 20.09 21.77 2.78
CA HIS A 186 19.63 23.16 2.76
C HIS A 186 18.34 23.32 3.55
N LYS A 187 18.21 24.50 4.17
CA LYS A 187 17.00 24.92 4.87
C LYS A 187 15.86 25.18 3.90
N ASP A 188 14.64 25.06 4.39
CA ASP A 188 13.45 25.52 3.68
C ASP A 188 13.32 27.06 3.69
N SER A 189 12.27 27.56 3.06
CA SER A 189 11.94 28.99 2.98
C SER A 189 11.66 29.64 4.35
N ARG A 190 11.37 28.84 5.38
CA ARG A 190 11.19 29.30 6.78
C ARG A 190 12.49 29.27 7.58
N GLY A 191 13.59 28.82 6.99
CA GLY A 191 14.92 28.82 7.60
C GLY A 191 15.20 27.62 8.51
N PHE A 192 14.39 26.56 8.42
CA PHE A 192 14.54 25.33 9.21
C PHE A 192 15.10 24.19 8.38
N LEU A 193 15.79 23.26 9.04
CA LEU A 193 16.30 22.06 8.38
C LEU A 193 15.24 20.94 8.38
N PRO A 194 15.07 20.24 7.24
CA PRO A 194 14.16 19.11 7.08
C PRO A 194 14.71 17.87 7.81
N SER A 195 13.83 17.01 8.35
CA SER A 195 14.18 15.73 8.96
C SER A 195 13.55 14.55 8.20
N PRO A 196 14.29 13.92 7.26
CA PRO A 196 13.90 12.66 6.62
C PRO A 196 14.06 11.49 7.60
N ASN A 197 13.11 11.35 8.50
CA ASN A 197 13.11 10.35 9.57
C ASN A 197 12.57 8.96 9.14
N PRO A 198 12.81 7.89 9.92
CA PRO A 198 12.50 6.52 9.49
C PRO A 198 11.00 6.25 9.43
N ALA A 199 10.16 7.12 10.00
CA ALA A 199 8.72 7.03 9.95
C ALA A 199 8.12 7.70 8.70
N HIS A 200 8.91 8.25 7.79
CA HIS A 200 8.41 8.61 6.45
C HIS A 200 8.31 7.39 5.52
N GLY A 201 7.57 7.54 4.42
CA GLY A 201 7.65 6.61 3.29
C GLY A 201 9.04 6.62 2.63
N PRO A 202 9.43 5.54 1.92
CA PRO A 202 10.67 5.55 1.14
C PRO A 202 10.62 6.68 0.09
N GLY A 203 11.78 7.26 -0.22
CA GLY A 203 11.90 8.21 -1.31
C GLY A 203 11.85 7.53 -2.68
N ILE A 204 11.66 8.36 -3.70
CA ILE A 204 11.50 7.95 -5.10
C ILE A 204 12.57 8.60 -5.99
N THR A 205 12.79 8.02 -7.17
CA THR A 205 13.46 8.70 -8.28
C THR A 205 12.39 9.15 -9.27
N ILE A 206 12.37 10.43 -9.61
CA ILE A 206 11.41 11.04 -10.54
C ILE A 206 11.60 10.47 -11.95
N LYS A 207 10.53 10.04 -12.60
CA LYS A 207 10.52 9.36 -13.90
C LYS A 207 10.02 10.25 -15.04
N HIS A 208 9.24 11.28 -14.73
CA HIS A 208 8.59 12.14 -15.71
C HIS A 208 9.00 13.62 -15.58
N GLY A 209 8.71 14.39 -16.62
CA GLY A 209 8.91 15.84 -16.61
C GLY A 209 10.38 16.30 -16.69
N PRO A 210 10.61 17.61 -16.48
CA PRO A 210 11.92 18.24 -16.68
C PRO A 210 12.97 17.83 -15.65
N HIS A 211 12.55 17.34 -14.48
CA HIS A 211 13.44 16.89 -13.40
C HIS A 211 13.54 15.35 -13.33
N LYS A 212 13.30 14.65 -14.44
CA LYS A 212 13.54 13.21 -14.53
C LYS A 212 14.94 12.85 -14.02
N GLY A 213 15.02 11.89 -13.11
CA GLY A 213 16.24 11.46 -12.43
C GLY A 213 16.47 12.12 -11.06
N ARG A 214 15.73 13.17 -10.71
CA ARG A 214 15.74 13.77 -9.37
C ARG A 214 15.39 12.73 -8.31
N LEU A 215 16.10 12.75 -7.18
CA LEU A 215 15.73 12.01 -5.99
C LEU A 215 14.79 12.87 -5.15
N LEU A 216 13.70 12.29 -4.65
CA LEU A 216 12.72 13.00 -3.81
C LEU A 216 12.37 12.13 -2.60
N ALA A 217 12.46 12.69 -1.39
CA ALA A 217 12.16 11.98 -0.15
C ALA A 217 11.25 12.81 0.77
N ALA A 218 10.27 12.14 1.36
CA ALA A 218 9.39 12.74 2.36
C ALA A 218 10.16 13.11 3.64
N SER A 219 9.74 14.20 4.27
CA SER A 219 10.39 14.80 5.43
C SER A 219 9.38 15.59 6.27
N HIS A 220 9.78 16.03 7.46
CA HIS A 220 9.10 17.09 8.18
C HIS A 220 10.07 18.04 8.88
N VAL A 221 9.54 19.16 9.35
CA VAL A 221 10.21 20.11 10.23
C VAL A 221 9.46 20.17 11.55
N MET A 222 10.21 20.20 12.66
CA MET A 222 9.71 20.43 14.01
C MET A 222 10.38 21.70 14.55
N PRO A 223 9.80 22.91 14.36
CA PRO A 223 10.43 24.16 14.78
C PRO A 223 10.63 24.22 16.29
N ASP A 224 9.63 23.76 17.05
CA ASP A 224 9.68 23.68 18.49
C ASP A 224 9.92 22.22 18.90
N TYR A 225 11.18 21.84 19.11
CA TYR A 225 11.60 20.52 19.58
C TYR A 225 11.17 20.23 21.04
N ARG A 226 9.91 20.52 21.39
CA ARG A 226 9.35 20.39 22.72
C ARG A 226 8.37 19.23 22.83
N LYS A 227 8.29 18.81 24.08
CA LYS A 227 7.78 17.56 24.59
C LYS A 227 6.25 17.54 24.55
N GLN A 228 5.72 16.60 23.78
CA GLN A 228 4.32 16.24 23.51
C GLN A 228 4.00 16.49 22.04
N GLY A 229 4.06 15.43 21.25
CA GLY A 229 3.61 15.50 19.86
C GLY A 229 2.18 16.04 19.78
N GLY A 230 1.93 16.82 18.73
CA GLY A 230 0.99 17.93 18.78
C GLY A 230 1.66 19.31 18.74
N ASP A 231 2.90 19.41 18.24
CA ASP A 231 3.44 20.72 17.88
C ASP A 231 2.59 21.27 16.72
N GLN A 232 1.68 22.18 17.07
CA GLN A 232 0.82 22.89 16.12
C GLN A 232 1.65 23.67 15.09
N ASN A 233 2.97 23.82 15.30
CA ASN A 233 3.90 24.48 14.39
C ASN A 233 4.72 23.51 13.53
N SER A 234 4.68 22.19 13.76
CA SER A 234 5.37 21.22 12.89
C SER A 234 4.73 21.18 11.52
N TYR A 235 5.47 20.81 10.48
CA TYR A 235 4.90 20.64 9.15
C TYR A 235 5.72 19.64 8.34
N SER A 236 5.02 18.97 7.44
CA SER A 236 5.60 18.05 6.49
C SER A 236 6.26 18.84 5.37
N ASN A 237 7.22 18.24 4.70
CA ASN A 237 7.81 18.75 3.47
C ASN A 237 8.46 17.59 2.71
N ALA A 238 9.21 17.89 1.67
CA ALA A 238 10.11 16.95 1.02
C ALA A 238 11.52 17.51 0.95
N VAL A 239 12.47 16.62 0.70
CA VAL A 239 13.83 16.97 0.28
C VAL A 239 14.12 16.37 -1.08
N TYR A 240 14.82 17.10 -1.93
CA TYR A 240 15.18 16.65 -3.26
C TYR A 240 16.65 16.85 -3.60
N SER A 241 17.17 16.03 -4.49
CA SER A 241 18.56 16.06 -4.94
C SER A 241 18.66 15.75 -6.43
N ASP A 242 19.39 16.60 -7.14
CA ASP A 242 19.69 16.47 -8.57
C ASP A 242 21.15 16.03 -8.83
N ASP A 243 21.92 15.70 -7.77
CA ASP A 243 23.35 15.40 -7.83
C ASP A 243 23.72 14.04 -7.22
N HIS A 244 22.79 13.08 -7.30
CA HIS A 244 22.90 11.72 -6.75
C HIS A 244 23.09 11.73 -5.23
N GLY A 245 22.32 12.58 -4.55
CA GLY A 245 22.22 12.63 -3.09
C GLY A 245 23.45 13.19 -2.40
N LYS A 246 24.21 14.09 -3.04
CA LYS A 246 25.33 14.82 -2.39
C LYS A 246 24.81 16.10 -1.72
N THR A 247 23.92 16.80 -2.41
CA THR A 247 23.26 18.02 -1.97
C THR A 247 21.75 17.81 -1.99
N TRP A 248 21.09 18.17 -0.90
CA TRP A 248 19.64 18.08 -0.76
C TRP A 248 19.05 19.45 -0.46
N HIS A 249 18.06 19.83 -1.26
CA HIS A 249 17.25 21.02 -1.10
C HIS A 249 15.92 20.67 -0.43
N SER A 250 15.37 21.62 0.33
CA SER A 250 14.04 21.46 0.92
C SER A 250 12.97 21.99 -0.03
N SER A 251 11.85 21.29 -0.12
CA SER A 251 10.64 21.85 -0.71
C SER A 251 10.11 23.02 0.14
N GLU A 252 9.15 23.75 -0.40
CA GLU A 252 8.29 24.60 0.42
C GLU A 252 7.59 23.76 1.51
N PRO A 253 7.27 24.37 2.66
CA PRO A 253 6.45 23.75 3.70
C PRO A 253 5.14 23.23 3.12
N PHE A 254 4.72 22.03 3.54
CA PHE A 254 3.35 21.58 3.31
C PHE A 254 2.39 22.65 3.86
N PRO A 255 1.32 23.02 3.13
CA PRO A 255 0.50 24.20 3.43
C PRO A 255 -0.44 24.01 4.62
N LEU A 256 -0.04 23.18 5.58
CA LEU A 256 -0.75 22.88 6.81
C LEU A 256 0.26 22.62 7.93
N ASN A 257 0.15 23.36 9.04
CA ASN A 257 0.93 23.06 10.23
C ASN A 257 0.26 21.92 11.05
N GLY A 258 0.96 21.40 12.05
CA GLY A 258 0.55 20.24 12.84
C GLY A 258 0.60 18.91 12.08
N THR A 259 1.28 18.87 10.93
CA THR A 259 1.51 17.65 10.16
C THR A 259 2.87 17.06 10.50
N GLY A 260 3.09 15.79 10.14
CA GLY A 260 4.30 15.06 10.50
C GLY A 260 4.68 13.98 9.49
N GLU A 261 4.55 12.72 9.88
CA GLU A 261 5.04 11.62 9.03
C GLU A 261 4.19 11.47 7.76
N CYS A 262 4.87 11.44 6.63
CA CYS A 262 4.25 11.48 5.32
C CYS A 262 4.93 10.51 4.36
N GLY A 263 4.22 10.19 3.28
CA GLY A 263 4.73 9.47 2.11
C GLY A 263 4.36 10.24 0.85
N LEU A 264 5.14 10.04 -0.21
CA LEU A 264 4.91 10.66 -1.50
C LEU A 264 5.12 9.65 -2.64
N VAL A 265 4.42 9.86 -3.75
CA VAL A 265 4.54 9.08 -4.98
C VAL A 265 4.42 10.02 -6.17
N GLU A 266 5.07 9.67 -7.28
CA GLU A 266 4.89 10.36 -8.56
C GLU A 266 3.82 9.62 -9.38
N LEU A 267 2.80 10.35 -9.83
CA LEU A 267 1.76 9.87 -10.73
C LEU A 267 2.25 9.81 -12.18
N ASN A 268 1.50 9.14 -13.05
CA ASN A 268 1.90 8.89 -14.45
C ASN A 268 2.02 10.17 -15.29
N ASP A 269 1.37 11.26 -14.87
CA ASP A 269 1.49 12.58 -15.50
C ASP A 269 2.66 13.42 -14.97
N GLY A 270 3.43 12.90 -14.00
CA GLY A 270 4.55 13.57 -13.33
C GLY A 270 4.16 14.38 -12.09
N THR A 271 2.87 14.47 -11.77
CA THR A 271 2.40 15.11 -10.52
C THR A 271 2.89 14.31 -9.32
N ILE A 272 3.39 14.98 -8.28
CA ILE A 272 3.67 14.33 -7.00
C ILE A 272 2.44 14.39 -6.12
N TYR A 273 1.95 13.23 -5.70
CA TYR A 273 0.94 13.09 -4.66
C TYR A 273 1.67 12.90 -3.31
N ILE A 274 1.42 13.79 -2.34
CA ILE A 274 1.92 13.66 -0.97
C ILE A 274 0.76 13.48 0.00
N ASN A 275 0.93 12.56 0.95
CA ASN A 275 -0.08 12.22 1.95
C ASN A 275 0.55 12.24 3.34
N THR A 276 -0.05 12.99 4.27
CA THR A 276 0.54 13.24 5.58
C THR A 276 -0.35 12.86 6.76
N ARG A 277 0.32 12.38 7.81
CA ARG A 277 -0.20 12.31 9.16
C ARG A 277 -0.38 13.72 9.71
N THR A 278 -1.36 13.88 10.57
CA THR A 278 -1.52 15.00 11.49
C THR A 278 -1.38 14.50 12.92
N SER A 279 -0.73 15.30 13.77
CA SER A 279 -0.63 15.00 15.21
C SER A 279 -1.31 16.05 16.09
N ALA A 280 -2.03 16.95 15.43
CA ALA A 280 -2.54 18.21 15.98
C ALA A 280 -4.07 18.33 15.89
N ARG A 281 -4.74 17.37 15.24
CA ARG A 281 -6.17 17.39 14.98
C ARG A 281 -6.70 15.96 14.78
N LYS A 282 -8.00 15.78 15.02
CA LYS A 282 -8.70 14.57 14.59
C LYS A 282 -9.07 14.70 13.12
N GLY A 283 -9.13 13.59 12.42
CA GLY A 283 -9.61 13.56 11.05
C GLY A 283 -8.91 12.50 10.22
N ASN A 284 -8.92 12.74 8.93
CA ASN A 284 -8.34 11.90 7.90
C ASN A 284 -6.96 12.42 7.48
N ARG A 285 -6.34 11.66 6.58
CA ARG A 285 -5.07 12.03 5.96
C ARG A 285 -5.24 13.32 5.18
N TRP A 286 -4.22 14.18 5.22
CA TRP A 286 -4.19 15.38 4.40
C TRP A 286 -3.31 15.16 3.17
N ILE A 287 -3.77 15.67 2.03
CA ILE A 287 -3.16 15.49 0.72
C ILE A 287 -2.86 16.85 0.11
N ALA A 288 -1.75 16.93 -0.61
CA ALA A 288 -1.46 18.01 -1.54
C ALA A 288 -0.78 17.43 -2.79
N TYR A 289 -0.66 18.26 -3.82
CA TYR A 289 -0.03 17.91 -5.08
C TYR A 289 1.12 18.86 -5.42
N SER A 290 2.10 18.39 -6.17
CA SER A 290 3.18 19.21 -6.75
C SER A 290 3.28 18.96 -8.25
N ASP A 291 3.35 20.04 -9.03
CA ASP A 291 3.55 20.01 -10.49
C ASP A 291 5.01 20.29 -10.89
N ASP A 292 5.87 20.55 -9.91
CA ASP A 292 7.26 20.96 -10.07
C ASP A 292 8.22 19.95 -9.40
N SER A 293 7.85 18.67 -9.48
CA SER A 293 8.68 17.55 -9.01
C SER A 293 9.06 17.65 -7.52
N GLY A 294 8.13 18.12 -6.70
CA GLY A 294 8.22 18.16 -5.24
C GLY A 294 8.79 19.46 -4.66
N GLU A 295 8.85 20.56 -5.41
CA GLU A 295 9.35 21.84 -4.90
C GLU A 295 8.27 22.65 -4.17
N THR A 296 7.05 22.72 -4.71
CA THR A 296 5.91 23.45 -4.10
C THR A 296 4.64 22.60 -4.03
N TRP A 297 3.69 23.01 -3.19
CA TRP A 297 2.47 22.23 -2.92
C TRP A 297 1.21 23.04 -3.18
N ARG A 298 0.22 22.44 -3.84
CA ARG A 298 -1.11 23.01 -4.10
C ARG A 298 -2.25 22.05 -3.72
N ASP A 299 -3.47 22.57 -3.79
CA ASP A 299 -4.72 21.81 -3.65
C ASP A 299 -4.80 20.96 -2.39
N LEU A 300 -4.44 21.59 -1.27
CA LEU A 300 -4.58 21.01 0.06
C LEU A 300 -6.03 20.61 0.31
N HIS A 301 -6.24 19.34 0.65
CA HIS A 301 -7.52 18.83 1.11
C HIS A 301 -7.33 17.67 2.08
N GLU A 302 -8.35 17.42 2.87
CA GLU A 302 -8.49 16.22 3.68
C GLU A 302 -9.09 15.12 2.80
N ASP A 303 -8.53 13.91 2.85
CA ASP A 303 -9.06 12.75 2.12
C ASP A 303 -10.37 12.28 2.78
N ASP A 304 -11.37 11.91 1.99
CA ASP A 304 -12.67 11.48 2.55
C ASP A 304 -12.64 10.05 3.11
N GLU A 305 -11.76 9.17 2.62
CA GLU A 305 -11.77 7.73 2.93
C GLU A 305 -10.56 7.29 3.78
N LEU A 306 -9.41 7.94 3.59
CA LEU A 306 -8.16 7.56 4.26
C LEU A 306 -8.09 8.17 5.65
N PHE A 307 -8.45 7.37 6.65
CA PHE A 307 -8.42 7.77 8.04
C PHE A 307 -6.96 7.89 8.55
N ASP A 308 -6.67 8.90 9.38
CA ASP A 308 -5.30 9.15 9.87
C ASP A 308 -4.94 8.26 11.07
N GLY A 309 -5.04 6.94 10.96
CA GLY A 309 -4.99 6.06 12.13
C GLY A 309 -6.21 6.21 13.03
N PRO A 310 -6.40 5.41 14.10
CA PRO A 310 -7.64 5.38 14.90
C PRO A 310 -8.09 6.78 15.37
N PRO A 311 -9.40 6.99 15.68
CA PRO A 311 -10.06 8.31 15.82
C PRO A 311 -9.62 9.13 17.05
N ASP A 312 -8.31 9.32 17.19
CA ASP A 312 -7.59 10.12 18.15
C ASP A 312 -7.02 11.38 17.48
N ILE A 313 -6.41 12.26 18.27
CA ILE A 313 -5.78 13.50 17.79
C ILE A 313 -4.37 13.24 17.25
N TYR A 314 -3.75 12.14 17.67
CA TYR A 314 -2.33 11.91 17.43
C TYR A 314 -2.10 11.39 16.02
N GLY A 315 -3.06 10.70 15.43
CA GLY A 315 -2.98 10.15 14.09
C GLY A 315 -1.90 9.09 13.91
N CYS A 316 -1.80 8.41 12.76
CA CYS A 316 -0.84 7.31 12.58
C CYS A 316 -0.14 7.35 11.23
N LYS A 317 1.18 7.10 11.25
CA LYS A 317 1.96 6.83 10.04
C LYS A 317 1.31 5.72 9.22
N ALA A 318 1.26 5.94 7.92
CA ALA A 318 0.79 4.98 6.94
C ALA A 318 1.89 4.68 5.91
N GLY A 319 1.76 3.55 5.22
CA GLY A 319 2.56 3.27 4.02
C GLY A 319 1.84 3.76 2.77
N LEU A 320 2.59 4.28 1.80
CA LEU A 320 2.07 4.70 0.49
C LEU A 320 3.01 4.21 -0.60
N LEU A 321 2.45 3.69 -1.69
CA LEU A 321 3.17 3.19 -2.86
C LEU A 321 2.33 3.42 -4.11
N ARG A 322 2.97 3.83 -5.22
CA ARG A 322 2.41 3.65 -6.57
C ARG A 322 3.07 2.45 -7.20
N LEU A 323 2.28 1.55 -7.79
CA LEU A 323 2.85 0.42 -8.53
C LEU A 323 3.67 0.95 -9.73
N ASP A 324 4.82 0.34 -9.98
CA ASP A 324 5.75 0.80 -11.01
C ASP A 324 5.22 0.40 -12.39
N ARG A 325 4.47 1.32 -13.00
CA ARG A 325 3.77 1.14 -14.26
C ARG A 325 3.73 2.44 -15.05
N ASP A 326 3.78 2.31 -16.38
CA ASP A 326 3.77 3.45 -17.31
C ASP A 326 2.37 3.78 -17.85
N ASP A 327 1.38 2.93 -17.57
CA ASP A 327 0.03 3.00 -18.18
C ASP A 327 -1.05 3.53 -17.23
N CYS A 328 -0.84 3.49 -15.92
CA CYS A 328 -1.85 3.87 -14.94
C CYS A 328 -1.34 4.21 -13.54
N ASP A 329 -2.21 4.86 -12.77
CA ASP A 329 -2.00 5.18 -11.36
C ASP A 329 -2.77 4.23 -10.45
N VAL A 330 -2.14 3.08 -10.15
CA VAL A 330 -2.58 2.18 -9.08
C VAL A 330 -1.79 2.51 -7.81
N LEU A 331 -2.50 3.05 -6.82
CA LEU A 331 -1.91 3.40 -5.53
C LEU A 331 -2.31 2.38 -4.47
N LEU A 332 -1.36 2.04 -3.60
CA LEU A 332 -1.56 1.22 -2.43
C LEU A 332 -1.28 2.03 -1.17
N PHE A 333 -2.18 1.93 -0.20
CA PHE A 333 -2.06 2.58 1.10
C PHE A 333 -2.15 1.52 2.19
N SER A 334 -1.32 1.60 3.23
CA SER A 334 -1.39 0.68 4.36
C SER A 334 -1.57 1.44 5.67
N SER A 335 -2.54 1.02 6.46
CA SER A 335 -2.86 1.64 7.74
C SER A 335 -3.51 0.64 8.69
N PRO A 336 -3.48 0.89 10.01
CA PRO A 336 -4.32 0.16 10.96
C PRO A 336 -5.82 0.33 10.68
N ASP A 337 -6.62 -0.64 11.12
CA ASP A 337 -8.06 -0.66 10.93
C ASP A 337 -8.73 0.50 11.71
N PRO A 338 -9.30 1.49 11.00
CA PRO A 338 -9.88 2.67 11.63
C PRO A 338 -11.23 2.39 12.29
N SER A 339 -11.84 1.22 12.07
CA SER A 339 -13.11 0.83 12.69
C SER A 339 -12.95 0.33 14.13
N LEU A 340 -11.72 0.02 14.55
CA LEU A 340 -11.46 -0.49 15.89
C LEU A 340 -11.62 0.60 16.97
N PRO A 341 -12.11 0.24 18.18
CA PRO A 341 -12.18 1.19 19.28
C PRO A 341 -10.80 1.74 19.65
N GLU A 342 -10.75 2.99 20.14
CA GLU A 342 -9.52 3.66 20.61
C GLU A 342 -8.70 2.81 21.60
N LYS A 343 -9.35 1.96 22.42
CA LYS A 343 -8.66 1.04 23.35
C LYS A 343 -7.86 -0.07 22.67
N GLN A 344 -8.18 -0.40 21.41
CA GLN A 344 -7.48 -1.33 20.53
C GLN A 344 -6.68 -0.56 19.46
N ASN A 345 -6.31 0.70 19.78
CA ASN A 345 -5.65 1.66 18.92
C ASN A 345 -4.60 1.01 18.01
N ARG A 346 -4.67 1.32 16.71
CA ARG A 346 -3.61 1.02 15.74
C ARG A 346 -3.31 -0.48 15.61
N ALA A 347 -4.31 -1.33 15.81
CA ALA A 347 -4.25 -2.75 15.49
C ALA A 347 -4.80 -3.02 14.09
N ASN A 348 -4.58 -4.24 13.61
CA ASN A 348 -5.04 -4.77 12.33
C ASN A 348 -4.58 -3.94 11.14
N VAL A 349 -3.37 -4.22 10.62
CA VAL A 349 -2.87 -3.51 9.44
C VAL A 349 -3.59 -4.02 8.21
N ASN A 350 -4.18 -3.10 7.46
CA ASN A 350 -4.84 -3.35 6.19
C ASN A 350 -4.06 -2.70 5.03
N VAL A 351 -4.31 -3.19 3.82
CA VAL A 351 -3.89 -2.59 2.56
C VAL A 351 -5.12 -2.16 1.77
N TRP A 352 -5.11 -0.91 1.34
CA TRP A 352 -6.10 -0.28 0.50
C TRP A 352 -5.54 -0.13 -0.91
N ALA A 353 -6.40 -0.18 -1.93
CA ALA A 353 -6.00 0.07 -3.32
C ALA A 353 -6.93 1.06 -4.01
N SER A 354 -6.32 1.98 -4.74
CA SER A 354 -6.97 2.93 -5.64
C SER A 354 -6.61 2.62 -7.09
N PHE A 355 -7.56 2.83 -8.00
CA PHE A 355 -7.42 2.61 -9.45
C PHE A 355 -7.71 3.89 -10.26
N ASP A 356 -7.67 5.05 -9.61
CA ASP A 356 -8.02 6.35 -10.18
C ASP A 356 -7.12 7.49 -9.68
N GLY A 357 -5.88 7.16 -9.29
CA GLY A 357 -4.90 8.15 -8.83
C GLY A 357 -5.09 8.59 -7.39
N GLY A 358 -5.74 7.78 -6.55
CA GLY A 358 -5.96 8.07 -5.13
C GLY A 358 -7.24 8.84 -4.83
N LYS A 359 -8.18 8.93 -5.79
CA LYS A 359 -9.47 9.62 -5.58
C LYS A 359 -10.48 8.74 -4.86
N THR A 360 -10.47 7.43 -5.14
CA THR A 360 -11.31 6.44 -4.46
C THR A 360 -10.49 5.21 -4.05
N TRP A 361 -10.88 4.58 -2.94
CA TRP A 361 -10.19 3.44 -2.34
C TRP A 361 -11.11 2.22 -2.19
N PRO A 362 -11.57 1.62 -3.30
CA PRO A 362 -12.59 0.57 -3.31
C PRO A 362 -12.16 -0.77 -2.71
N VAL A 363 -10.86 -0.98 -2.47
CA VAL A 363 -10.31 -2.21 -1.90
C VAL A 363 -9.73 -1.93 -0.51
N ASN A 364 -9.99 -2.83 0.43
CA ASN A 364 -9.44 -2.80 1.79
C ASN A 364 -9.31 -4.22 2.31
N ARG A 365 -8.09 -4.70 2.53
CA ARG A 365 -7.82 -6.08 2.93
C ARG A 365 -6.84 -6.16 4.08
N LEU A 366 -7.22 -6.94 5.10
CA LEU A 366 -6.38 -7.24 6.26
C LEU A 366 -5.15 -8.06 5.85
N ILE A 367 -3.97 -7.61 6.28
CA ILE A 367 -2.69 -8.31 6.06
C ILE A 367 -2.04 -8.81 7.36
N LYS A 368 -2.34 -8.17 8.50
CA LYS A 368 -1.77 -8.52 9.80
C LYS A 368 -2.79 -8.24 10.90
N GLU A 369 -3.15 -9.28 11.64
CA GLU A 369 -3.96 -9.16 12.86
C GLU A 369 -3.11 -8.65 14.06
N GLY A 370 -3.80 -8.03 15.02
CA GLY A 370 -3.20 -7.57 16.27
C GLY A 370 -2.45 -6.25 16.14
N PRO A 371 -1.59 -5.89 17.12
CA PRO A 371 -0.86 -4.62 17.11
C PRO A 371 -0.08 -4.43 15.80
N GLY A 372 -0.20 -3.24 15.22
CA GLY A 372 0.42 -2.90 13.94
C GLY A 372 1.16 -1.57 13.96
N ASN A 373 0.52 -0.53 14.51
CA ASN A 373 1.06 0.83 14.55
C ASN A 373 1.47 1.30 13.14
N TYR A 374 2.75 1.57 12.94
CA TYR A 374 3.29 2.14 11.70
C TYR A 374 3.51 1.03 10.68
N SER A 375 3.19 1.28 9.41
CA SER A 375 3.43 0.32 8.33
C SER A 375 4.22 0.92 7.17
N TRP A 376 5.17 0.17 6.59
CA TRP A 376 5.89 0.53 5.36
C TRP A 376 5.51 -0.43 4.25
N ILE A 377 5.46 0.06 3.02
CA ILE A 377 5.09 -0.69 1.82
C ILE A 377 6.13 -0.44 0.71
N THR A 378 6.48 -1.48 -0.04
CA THR A 378 7.29 -1.40 -1.27
C THR A 378 6.87 -2.51 -2.23
N GLN A 379 7.34 -2.45 -3.47
CA GLN A 379 7.16 -3.51 -4.46
C GLN A 379 8.51 -4.06 -4.90
N GLY A 380 8.49 -5.27 -5.46
CA GLY A 380 9.59 -5.81 -6.23
C GLY A 380 9.75 -5.16 -7.60
N ARG A 381 10.80 -5.58 -8.32
CA ARG A 381 11.20 -4.96 -9.60
C ARG A 381 11.01 -5.91 -10.77
N LYS A 382 10.56 -5.36 -11.91
CA LYS A 382 10.41 -6.08 -13.18
C LYS A 382 11.72 -6.74 -13.62
N GLY A 383 11.65 -7.98 -14.10
CA GLY A 383 12.79 -8.76 -14.56
C GLY A 383 13.68 -9.31 -13.44
N THR A 384 13.21 -9.32 -12.18
CA THR A 384 13.99 -9.77 -11.02
C THR A 384 13.22 -10.83 -10.21
N PRO A 385 13.87 -11.56 -9.29
CA PRO A 385 13.18 -12.53 -8.41
C PRO A 385 12.05 -11.94 -7.56
N SER A 386 12.02 -10.61 -7.37
CA SER A 386 10.99 -9.91 -6.59
C SER A 386 9.77 -9.48 -7.42
N GLU A 387 9.80 -9.60 -8.75
CA GLU A 387 8.75 -9.10 -9.63
C GLU A 387 7.35 -9.61 -9.24
N GLY A 388 6.35 -8.71 -9.30
CA GLY A 388 4.97 -9.02 -8.98
C GLY A 388 4.63 -9.10 -7.49
N PHE A 389 5.63 -9.08 -6.60
CA PHE A 389 5.40 -9.03 -5.15
C PHE A 389 5.29 -7.60 -4.61
N ILE A 390 4.36 -7.43 -3.68
CA ILE A 390 4.19 -6.26 -2.83
C ILE A 390 4.56 -6.70 -1.40
N TYR A 391 5.35 -5.88 -0.71
CA TYR A 391 5.83 -6.14 0.63
C TYR A 391 5.27 -5.10 1.59
N VAL A 392 4.69 -5.55 2.70
CA VAL A 392 4.24 -4.66 3.78
C VAL A 392 4.80 -5.12 5.11
N ARG A 393 5.33 -4.18 5.88
CA ARG A 393 5.87 -4.41 7.23
C ARG A 393 5.13 -3.54 8.22
N SER A 394 4.88 -4.05 9.43
CA SER A 394 4.46 -3.24 10.58
C SER A 394 5.59 -3.04 11.61
N ILE A 395 5.52 -1.97 12.40
CA ILE A 395 6.50 -1.68 13.44
C ILE A 395 6.42 -2.65 14.62
N GLU A 396 5.24 -3.19 14.92
CA GLU A 396 5.01 -4.18 15.99
C GLU A 396 5.39 -5.62 15.55
N GLY A 397 6.24 -5.75 14.53
CA GLY A 397 6.52 -7.02 13.87
C GLY A 397 5.55 -7.30 12.73
N GLY A 398 5.79 -8.40 12.01
CA GLY A 398 5.02 -8.76 10.83
C GLY A 398 5.62 -8.20 9.54
N LEU A 399 6.02 -9.10 8.65
CA LEU A 399 6.22 -8.84 7.23
C LEU A 399 5.18 -9.66 6.46
N ALA A 400 4.56 -9.08 5.44
CA ALA A 400 3.74 -9.78 4.48
C ALA A 400 4.29 -9.55 3.08
N ARG A 401 4.18 -10.57 2.22
CA ARG A 401 4.31 -10.42 0.77
C ARG A 401 3.09 -11.01 0.06
N PHE A 402 2.63 -10.35 -0.98
CA PHE A 402 1.44 -10.76 -1.74
C PHE A 402 1.47 -10.19 -3.16
N ASN A 403 0.54 -10.61 -4.00
CA ASN A 403 0.36 -10.05 -5.35
C ASN A 403 -1.03 -9.40 -5.51
N MET A 404 -1.22 -8.71 -6.65
CA MET A 404 -2.49 -8.04 -6.96
C MET A 404 -3.66 -9.01 -7.11
N ALA A 405 -3.40 -10.21 -7.67
CA ALA A 405 -4.41 -11.26 -7.80
C ALA A 405 -5.00 -11.65 -6.43
N TRP A 406 -4.15 -11.80 -5.40
CA TRP A 406 -4.64 -11.97 -4.03
C TRP A 406 -5.39 -10.76 -3.55
N LEU A 407 -4.81 -9.55 -3.63
CA LEU A 407 -5.43 -8.34 -3.09
C LEU A 407 -6.86 -8.11 -3.62
N LEU A 408 -7.10 -8.47 -4.89
CA LEU A 408 -8.36 -8.27 -5.58
C LEU A 408 -9.38 -9.41 -5.46
N GLN A 409 -9.04 -10.54 -4.82
CA GLN A 409 -10.05 -11.60 -4.64
C GLN A 409 -11.26 -11.07 -3.84
N PRO A 410 -12.49 -11.31 -4.31
CA PRO A 410 -13.68 -11.12 -3.49
C PRO A 410 -13.67 -12.18 -2.37
N ASP A 411 -13.58 -11.78 -1.10
CA ASP A 411 -13.39 -12.73 0.00
C ASP A 411 -14.70 -13.15 0.68
N ASP A 412 -14.85 -14.47 0.86
CA ASP A 412 -16.01 -15.13 1.45
C ASP A 412 -15.92 -15.34 2.97
N LYS A 413 -14.77 -15.16 3.65
CA LYS A 413 -14.71 -15.58 5.07
C LYS A 413 -14.11 -14.63 6.12
N LYS A 414 -13.06 -13.82 5.92
CA LYS A 414 -12.53 -13.00 7.05
C LYS A 414 -11.83 -11.68 6.72
N ALA A 415 -11.17 -11.54 5.57
CA ALA A 415 -10.55 -10.29 5.12
C ALA A 415 -11.53 -9.38 4.36
N GLY A 416 -12.67 -9.92 3.92
CA GLY A 416 -13.69 -9.27 3.09
C GLY A 416 -14.80 -8.50 3.82
N LYS A 417 -14.73 -8.30 5.14
CA LYS A 417 -15.83 -7.60 5.84
C LYS A 417 -15.97 -6.12 5.41
N TYR A 418 -14.94 -5.54 4.79
CA TYR A 418 -14.88 -4.09 4.52
C TYR A 418 -14.78 -3.72 3.04
N ALA A 419 -14.24 -4.57 2.16
CA ALA A 419 -13.98 -4.17 0.78
C ALA A 419 -15.24 -4.06 -0.12
N PHE A 420 -16.37 -4.74 0.16
CA PHE A 420 -17.48 -4.80 -0.81
C PHE A 420 -18.91 -4.83 -0.25
N ALA A 421 -19.09 -4.84 1.07
CA ALA A 421 -20.42 -4.94 1.68
C ALA A 421 -21.05 -3.56 1.91
N LYS A 422 -22.28 -3.38 1.41
CA LYS A 422 -23.15 -2.22 1.71
C LYS A 422 -23.39 -2.04 3.23
N ASP A 423 -23.34 -3.15 3.97
CA ASP A 423 -23.62 -3.21 5.42
C ASP A 423 -22.37 -3.48 6.27
N ALA A 424 -21.16 -3.31 5.71
CA ALA A 424 -19.94 -3.35 6.51
C ALA A 424 -20.07 -2.32 7.64
N PRO A 425 -19.75 -2.65 8.92
CA PRO A 425 -19.83 -1.68 9.99
C PRO A 425 -18.89 -0.51 9.67
N ILE A 426 -19.49 0.58 9.22
CA ILE A 426 -18.84 1.86 9.08
C ILE A 426 -18.57 2.31 10.51
N GLY A 427 -17.30 2.37 10.91
CA GLY A 427 -16.94 3.10 12.11
C GLY A 427 -17.59 4.48 11.99
N LYS A 428 -18.22 5.02 13.03
CA LYS A 428 -19.10 6.21 12.97
C LYS A 428 -18.55 7.44 12.21
N ASN A 429 -17.27 7.44 11.85
CA ASN A 429 -16.51 8.50 11.21
C ASN A 429 -15.85 8.12 9.87
N LEU A 430 -16.18 6.97 9.25
CA LEU A 430 -15.66 6.60 7.93
C LEU A 430 -16.65 7.05 6.84
N ALA A 431 -16.28 8.02 6.00
CA ALA A 431 -16.93 8.15 4.71
C ALA A 431 -16.37 7.08 3.78
N ARG A 432 -17.23 6.56 2.90
CA ARG A 432 -16.83 5.57 1.90
C ARG A 432 -17.47 5.92 0.58
N ILE A 433 -16.65 6.05 -0.44
CA ILE A 433 -17.10 6.13 -1.82
C ILE A 433 -17.41 4.70 -2.26
N GLY A 434 -18.63 4.27 -1.91
CA GLY A 434 -19.15 2.95 -2.22
C GLY A 434 -20.05 2.96 -3.45
N PRO A 435 -20.69 1.82 -3.78
CA PRO A 435 -21.62 1.72 -4.91
C PRO A 435 -22.77 2.74 -4.89
N ASP A 436 -23.08 3.37 -3.76
CA ASP A 436 -24.11 4.42 -3.72
C ASP A 436 -23.60 5.81 -4.21
N SER A 437 -22.31 5.94 -4.58
CA SER A 437 -21.69 7.17 -5.10
C SER A 437 -21.36 7.08 -6.61
N ASP A 438 -21.53 8.20 -7.32
CA ASP A 438 -21.15 8.36 -8.73
C ASP A 438 -19.63 8.40 -8.94
N GLU A 439 -18.88 8.63 -7.86
CA GLU A 439 -17.42 8.66 -7.88
C GLU A 439 -16.82 7.24 -7.86
N PHE A 440 -17.58 6.24 -7.42
CA PHE A 440 -17.12 4.87 -7.26
C PHE A 440 -16.56 4.27 -8.56
N VAL A 441 -15.33 3.75 -8.46
CA VAL A 441 -14.67 2.97 -9.51
C VAL A 441 -14.60 1.52 -9.05
N LEU A 442 -15.30 0.65 -9.78
CA LEU A 442 -15.32 -0.78 -9.52
C LEU A 442 -13.95 -1.41 -9.86
N PRO A 443 -13.34 -2.18 -8.94
CA PRO A 443 -12.03 -2.77 -9.19
C PRO A 443 -12.01 -3.72 -10.39
N PRO A 444 -10.87 -3.78 -11.09
CA PRO A 444 -10.68 -4.64 -12.24
C PRO A 444 -10.81 -6.12 -11.87
N ARG A 445 -11.43 -6.92 -12.75
CA ARG A 445 -11.65 -8.36 -12.57
C ARG A 445 -11.88 -9.04 -13.91
N HIS A 446 -11.68 -10.36 -13.97
CA HIS A 446 -11.96 -11.13 -15.18
C HIS A 446 -13.43 -11.11 -15.57
N SER A 447 -14.35 -11.23 -14.61
CA SER A 447 -15.77 -11.42 -14.91
C SER A 447 -16.63 -10.40 -14.18
N TYR A 448 -17.44 -9.67 -14.94
CA TYR A 448 -18.49 -8.77 -14.48
C TYR A 448 -19.83 -9.41 -14.78
N ARG A 449 -20.47 -9.97 -13.75
CA ARG A 449 -21.82 -10.52 -13.86
C ARG A 449 -22.82 -9.40 -13.69
N MET A 450 -23.95 -9.48 -14.40
CA MET A 450 -25.00 -8.45 -14.31
C MET A 450 -25.58 -8.34 -12.89
N GLN A 451 -25.59 -9.45 -12.15
CA GLN A 451 -25.87 -9.47 -10.71
C GLN A 451 -24.63 -10.01 -9.97
N GLN A 452 -24.02 -9.16 -9.14
CA GLN A 452 -22.83 -9.49 -8.34
C GLN A 452 -22.69 -8.56 -7.13
N LYS A 453 -21.72 -8.85 -6.26
CA LYS A 453 -21.29 -7.96 -5.18
C LYS A 453 -19.79 -7.61 -5.36
N PRO A 454 -19.41 -6.32 -5.29
CA PRO A 454 -20.29 -5.14 -5.31
C PRO A 454 -21.01 -5.03 -6.67
N PRO A 455 -22.15 -4.31 -6.77
CA PRO A 455 -22.95 -4.24 -7.99
C PRO A 455 -22.14 -3.77 -9.20
N PHE A 456 -22.31 -4.44 -10.34
CA PHE A 456 -21.76 -4.01 -11.62
C PHE A 456 -22.69 -3.02 -12.31
N VAL A 457 -23.98 -3.36 -12.39
CA VAL A 457 -25.01 -2.50 -12.99
C VAL A 457 -25.45 -1.43 -11.99
N LYS A 458 -25.35 -0.16 -12.41
CA LYS A 458 -25.77 1.02 -11.63
C LYS A 458 -27.23 1.37 -11.92
N SER A 459 -27.59 1.43 -13.18
CA SER A 459 -28.95 1.77 -13.60
C SER A 459 -29.32 1.13 -14.92
N VAL A 460 -30.62 1.13 -15.24
CA VAL A 460 -31.17 0.61 -16.48
C VAL A 460 -32.27 1.52 -17.00
N GLN A 461 -32.47 1.51 -18.32
CA GLN A 461 -33.57 2.17 -19.01
C GLN A 461 -34.21 1.17 -19.98
N ASN A 462 -35.54 1.01 -19.92
CA ASN A 462 -36.28 0.02 -20.72
C ASN A 462 -35.69 -1.41 -20.62
N ALA A 463 -35.08 -1.78 -19.51
CA ALA A 463 -34.56 -3.12 -19.28
C ALA A 463 -34.92 -3.60 -17.87
N ARG A 464 -35.06 -4.92 -17.70
CA ARG A 464 -35.35 -5.57 -16.42
C ARG A 464 -34.43 -6.75 -16.18
N LEU A 465 -34.17 -7.04 -14.90
CA LEU A 465 -33.37 -8.19 -14.50
C LEU A 465 -34.19 -9.48 -14.70
N ILE A 466 -33.55 -10.49 -15.29
CA ILE A 466 -34.09 -11.84 -15.45
C ILE A 466 -33.22 -12.86 -14.73
N LYS A 467 -33.85 -13.95 -14.28
CA LYS A 467 -33.13 -15.12 -13.77
C LYS A 467 -32.83 -16.06 -14.92
N ILE A 468 -31.63 -16.62 -14.92
CA ILE A 468 -31.18 -17.55 -15.94
C ILE A 468 -30.97 -18.92 -15.29
N SER A 469 -31.59 -19.93 -15.86
CA SER A 469 -31.48 -21.33 -15.44
C SER A 469 -30.92 -22.22 -16.56
N ASN A 470 -30.08 -21.63 -17.42
CA ASN A 470 -29.49 -22.32 -18.57
C ASN A 470 -28.17 -22.97 -18.15
N ASP A 471 -28.09 -24.30 -18.24
CA ASP A 471 -26.90 -25.08 -17.87
C ASP A 471 -25.63 -24.70 -18.66
N LYS A 472 -25.78 -24.05 -19.82
CA LYS A 472 -24.66 -23.56 -20.64
C LYS A 472 -24.00 -22.30 -20.07
N LEU A 473 -24.65 -21.62 -19.12
CA LEU A 473 -24.20 -20.38 -18.51
C LEU A 473 -23.58 -20.69 -17.13
N GLU A 474 -22.43 -21.38 -17.16
CA GLU A 474 -21.66 -21.77 -15.96
C GLU A 474 -21.52 -20.59 -14.99
N SER A 475 -22.18 -20.66 -13.83
CA SER A 475 -22.16 -19.66 -12.75
C SER A 475 -22.79 -18.30 -13.04
N ILE A 476 -23.52 -18.12 -14.15
CA ILE A 476 -24.28 -16.89 -14.44
C ILE A 476 -25.76 -17.14 -14.15
N GLU A 477 -26.27 -16.50 -13.10
CA GLU A 477 -27.62 -16.73 -12.57
C GLU A 477 -28.64 -15.67 -13.01
N ALA A 478 -28.16 -14.55 -13.56
CA ALA A 478 -29.02 -13.43 -13.92
C ALA A 478 -28.44 -12.61 -15.09
N GLY A 479 -29.36 -11.93 -15.79
CA GLY A 479 -29.07 -11.05 -16.91
C GLY A 479 -30.10 -9.94 -17.05
N TYR A 480 -30.01 -9.16 -18.12
CA TYR A 480 -30.97 -8.11 -18.44
C TYR A 480 -31.57 -8.32 -19.81
N GLU A 481 -32.89 -8.13 -19.92
CA GLU A 481 -33.65 -8.10 -21.17
C GLU A 481 -34.42 -6.79 -21.29
N LEU A 482 -34.95 -6.49 -22.48
CA LEU A 482 -35.82 -5.33 -22.69
C LEU A 482 -37.21 -5.52 -22.07
N VAL A 483 -37.77 -4.43 -21.52
CA VAL A 483 -39.17 -4.41 -21.05
C VAL A 483 -40.11 -4.26 -22.23
N ASP A 484 -39.83 -3.32 -23.14
CA ASP A 484 -40.46 -3.18 -24.45
C ASP A 484 -39.42 -3.47 -25.56
N PRO A 485 -39.49 -4.65 -26.22
CA PRO A 485 -38.59 -5.02 -27.32
C PRO A 485 -38.63 -4.09 -28.55
N LYS A 486 -39.69 -3.26 -28.68
CA LYS A 486 -39.84 -2.32 -29.80
C LYS A 486 -39.05 -1.03 -29.61
N ALA A 487 -38.62 -0.75 -28.38
CA ALA A 487 -37.81 0.40 -28.05
C ALA A 487 -36.40 -0.03 -27.64
N LYS A 488 -35.42 0.84 -27.87
CA LYS A 488 -34.07 0.63 -27.36
C LYS A 488 -34.09 0.65 -25.83
N GLY A 489 -33.20 -0.10 -25.20
CA GLY A 489 -32.94 -0.02 -23.78
C GLY A 489 -31.45 0.01 -23.48
N TYR A 490 -31.12 0.40 -22.27
CA TYR A 490 -29.75 0.63 -21.85
C TYR A 490 -29.49 -0.03 -20.50
N VAL A 491 -28.35 -0.71 -20.41
CA VAL A 491 -27.77 -1.17 -19.15
C VAL A 491 -26.51 -0.35 -18.89
N LEU A 492 -26.51 0.37 -17.77
CA LEU A 492 -25.46 1.31 -17.38
C LEU A 492 -24.74 0.78 -16.14
N PRO A 493 -23.57 0.16 -16.33
CA PRO A 493 -22.63 -0.13 -15.26
C PRO A 493 -22.12 1.08 -14.46
N TYR A 494 -21.56 0.81 -13.27
CA TYR A 494 -20.63 1.72 -12.61
C TYR A 494 -19.36 1.93 -13.44
N LYS A 495 -18.61 2.99 -13.14
CA LYS A 495 -17.25 3.13 -13.68
C LYS A 495 -16.44 1.89 -13.30
N ILE A 496 -15.63 1.41 -14.23
CA ILE A 496 -14.67 0.34 -14.00
C ILE A 496 -13.28 0.90 -14.28
N CYS A 497 -12.26 0.42 -13.57
CA CYS A 497 -10.91 0.47 -14.10
C CYS A 497 -10.82 -0.59 -15.21
N LEU A 498 -10.57 -0.17 -16.46
CA LEU A 498 -10.62 -1.08 -17.60
C LEU A 498 -9.59 -2.20 -17.43
N PRO A 499 -9.99 -3.48 -17.32
CA PRO A 499 -9.07 -4.51 -16.87
C PRO A 499 -8.10 -5.01 -17.94
N GLY A 500 -8.49 -4.92 -19.22
CA GLY A 500 -7.71 -5.45 -20.33
C GLY A 500 -8.17 -4.88 -21.67
N ASP A 501 -7.42 -5.19 -22.70
CA ASP A 501 -7.58 -4.70 -24.08
C ASP A 501 -8.58 -5.52 -24.92
N GLU A 502 -8.92 -6.74 -24.48
CA GLU A 502 -9.89 -7.60 -25.15
C GLU A 502 -11.18 -7.76 -24.33
N MET A 503 -12.19 -6.95 -24.65
CA MET A 503 -13.52 -7.02 -24.02
C MET A 503 -14.40 -8.08 -24.69
N LYS A 504 -14.99 -8.95 -23.88
CA LYS A 504 -15.96 -9.98 -24.31
C LYS A 504 -17.29 -9.83 -23.61
N ILE A 505 -18.39 -10.19 -24.27
CA ILE A 505 -19.70 -10.29 -23.62
C ILE A 505 -20.34 -11.66 -23.83
N SER A 506 -21.19 -12.06 -22.89
CA SER A 506 -22.12 -13.17 -23.07
C SER A 506 -23.54 -12.63 -23.17
N CYS A 507 -24.28 -13.05 -24.21
CA CYS A 507 -25.60 -12.53 -24.53
C CYS A 507 -26.42 -13.51 -25.37
N ASP A 508 -27.73 -13.30 -25.45
CA ASP A 508 -28.58 -13.87 -26.49
C ASP A 508 -29.12 -12.74 -27.37
N VAL A 509 -28.81 -12.79 -28.66
CA VAL A 509 -29.23 -11.82 -29.68
C VAL A 509 -29.94 -12.53 -30.84
N SER A 510 -30.72 -13.58 -30.56
CA SER A 510 -31.44 -14.40 -31.56
C SER A 510 -32.42 -13.60 -32.43
N SER A 511 -33.03 -12.54 -31.89
CA SER A 511 -33.90 -11.61 -32.65
C SER A 511 -33.68 -10.16 -32.21
N GLY A 512 -32.43 -9.80 -31.93
CA GLY A 512 -32.05 -8.49 -31.43
C GLY A 512 -30.61 -8.13 -31.76
N SER A 513 -30.11 -7.09 -31.09
CA SER A 513 -28.73 -6.63 -31.21
C SER A 513 -28.25 -6.01 -29.91
N ILE A 514 -26.95 -6.11 -29.64
CA ILE A 514 -26.30 -5.34 -28.58
C ILE A 514 -25.17 -4.52 -29.18
N THR A 515 -25.09 -3.24 -28.81
CA THR A 515 -23.87 -2.43 -29.01
C THR A 515 -23.28 -2.03 -27.68
N VAL A 516 -21.96 -1.95 -27.63
CA VAL A 516 -21.21 -1.54 -26.44
C VAL A 516 -20.60 -0.17 -26.71
N SER A 517 -20.81 0.78 -25.82
CA SER A 517 -20.16 2.09 -25.88
C SER A 517 -19.16 2.22 -24.73
N LEU A 518 -17.97 2.74 -25.03
CA LEU A 518 -16.98 3.18 -24.05
C LEU A 518 -17.11 4.69 -23.87
N LEU A 519 -17.15 5.14 -22.63
CA LEU A 519 -17.23 6.54 -22.26
C LEU A 519 -16.11 6.87 -21.27
N ASP A 520 -15.62 8.10 -21.35
CA ASP A 520 -14.63 8.63 -20.40
C ASP A 520 -15.26 8.80 -19.00
N PRO A 521 -14.45 9.09 -17.95
CA PRO A 521 -14.98 9.32 -16.60
C PRO A 521 -16.02 10.43 -16.48
N LYS A 522 -16.09 11.35 -17.44
CA LYS A 522 -17.05 12.47 -17.49
C LYS A 522 -18.31 12.12 -18.28
N GLY A 523 -18.43 10.88 -18.77
CA GLY A 523 -19.57 10.41 -19.55
C GLY A 523 -19.53 10.85 -21.02
N LYS A 524 -18.40 11.35 -21.52
CA LYS A 524 -18.25 11.65 -22.95
C LYS A 524 -17.96 10.34 -23.70
N MET A 525 -18.68 10.12 -24.79
CA MET A 525 -18.45 8.96 -25.65
C MET A 525 -17.05 8.95 -26.25
N ILE A 526 -16.34 7.85 -26.09
CA ILE A 526 -15.06 7.55 -26.71
C ILE A 526 -15.31 6.80 -28.02
N LYS A 527 -16.02 5.67 -27.95
CA LYS A 527 -16.32 4.81 -29.09
C LYS A 527 -17.55 3.94 -28.85
N THR A 528 -18.17 3.49 -29.94
CA THR A 528 -19.22 2.46 -29.93
C THR A 528 -18.77 1.30 -30.82
N SER A 529 -19.02 0.08 -30.36
CA SER A 529 -18.71 -1.17 -31.05
C SER A 529 -19.58 -1.37 -32.29
N GLU A 530 -19.17 -2.31 -33.14
CA GLU A 530 -20.08 -2.91 -34.10
C GLU A 530 -21.22 -3.65 -33.37
N PRO A 531 -22.43 -3.76 -33.96
CA PRO A 531 -23.53 -4.50 -33.37
C PRO A 531 -23.25 -6.00 -33.29
N ILE A 532 -23.40 -6.57 -32.11
CA ILE A 532 -23.39 -8.02 -31.89
C ILE A 532 -24.79 -8.54 -32.22
N THR A 533 -24.85 -9.48 -33.16
CA THR A 533 -26.07 -10.12 -33.66
C THR A 533 -25.86 -11.63 -33.83
N GLY A 534 -26.94 -12.38 -34.06
CA GLY A 534 -26.85 -13.77 -34.48
C GLY A 534 -26.83 -14.79 -33.34
N GLY A 535 -27.94 -14.88 -32.61
CA GLY A 535 -28.20 -16.00 -31.69
C GLY A 535 -27.55 -15.87 -30.32
N PHE A 536 -27.47 -17.00 -29.61
CA PHE A 536 -26.78 -17.12 -28.34
C PHE A 536 -25.26 -17.07 -28.53
N LYS A 537 -24.59 -16.24 -27.72
CA LYS A 537 -23.17 -15.93 -27.79
C LYS A 537 -22.53 -16.03 -26.41
N MET A 538 -21.44 -16.79 -26.30
CA MET A 538 -20.64 -16.90 -25.08
C MET A 538 -19.26 -16.31 -25.29
N ARG A 539 -18.91 -15.32 -24.47
CA ARG A 539 -17.61 -14.63 -24.52
C ARG A 539 -17.28 -14.13 -25.93
N GLU A 540 -18.28 -13.59 -26.63
CA GLU A 540 -18.11 -12.97 -27.94
C GLU A 540 -17.28 -11.71 -27.82
N ILE A 541 -16.29 -11.56 -28.70
CA ILE A 541 -15.38 -10.41 -28.68
C ILE A 541 -16.16 -9.19 -29.17
N VAL A 542 -16.07 -8.10 -28.40
CA VAL A 542 -16.63 -6.81 -28.80
C VAL A 542 -15.74 -6.22 -29.89
N GLN A 543 -16.26 -6.17 -31.12
CA GLN A 543 -15.54 -5.63 -32.27
C GLN A 543 -15.67 -4.10 -32.33
N TRP A 544 -14.55 -3.40 -32.44
CA TRP A 544 -14.54 -1.94 -32.50
C TRP A 544 -14.24 -1.42 -33.92
N PRO A 545 -14.96 -0.40 -34.42
CA PRO A 545 -14.79 0.07 -35.78
C PRO A 545 -13.55 0.95 -35.96
N ASN A 546 -13.05 0.99 -37.20
CA ASN A 546 -11.96 1.87 -37.65
C ASN A 546 -10.63 1.67 -36.91
N GLY A 547 -10.28 0.42 -36.60
CA GLY A 547 -9.01 0.09 -35.93
C GLY A 547 -8.87 0.69 -34.53
N PHE A 548 -9.99 0.92 -33.84
CA PHE A 548 -9.97 1.36 -32.45
C PHE A 548 -9.53 0.20 -31.55
N GLU A 549 -8.52 0.46 -30.73
CA GLU A 549 -7.98 -0.48 -29.76
C GLU A 549 -8.26 0.04 -28.33
N LEU A 550 -8.53 -0.89 -27.42
CA LEU A 550 -8.81 -0.58 -26.01
C LEU A 550 -7.54 -0.33 -25.19
N ASP A 551 -6.37 -0.72 -25.72
CA ASP A 551 -5.04 -0.64 -25.10
C ASP A 551 -4.78 0.69 -24.37
N LYS A 552 -5.10 1.82 -25.02
CA LYS A 552 -4.89 3.18 -24.50
C LYS A 552 -5.74 3.54 -23.29
N TYR A 553 -6.76 2.74 -22.99
CA TYR A 553 -7.69 2.96 -21.88
C TYR A 553 -7.53 1.91 -20.79
N VAL A 554 -6.69 0.89 -21.01
CA VAL A 554 -6.42 -0.14 -20.01
C VAL A 554 -5.89 0.51 -18.73
N ALA A 555 -6.36 0.00 -17.60
CA ALA A 555 -6.05 0.47 -16.27
C ALA A 555 -6.46 1.93 -15.96
N THR A 556 -7.31 2.54 -16.81
CA THR A 556 -7.95 3.83 -16.53
C THR A 556 -9.43 3.68 -16.16
N PRO A 557 -10.00 4.58 -15.36
CA PRO A 557 -11.44 4.60 -15.12
C PRO A 557 -12.20 4.91 -16.41
N VAL A 558 -13.21 4.08 -16.73
CA VAL A 558 -14.10 4.24 -17.88
C VAL A 558 -15.52 3.85 -17.49
N THR A 559 -16.51 4.34 -18.24
CA THR A 559 -17.88 3.81 -18.16
C THR A 559 -18.17 2.98 -19.40
N VAL A 560 -18.68 1.77 -19.21
CA VAL A 560 -19.22 0.94 -20.29
C VAL A 560 -20.74 1.15 -20.32
N ARG A 561 -21.32 1.25 -21.50
CA ARG A 561 -22.79 1.29 -21.69
C ARG A 561 -23.19 0.22 -22.70
N PHE A 562 -24.17 -0.60 -22.34
CA PHE A 562 -24.77 -1.56 -23.25
C PHE A 562 -26.10 -1.01 -23.76
N GLU A 563 -26.26 -0.94 -25.08
CA GLU A 563 -27.54 -0.64 -25.73
C GLU A 563 -28.11 -1.95 -26.29
N LEU A 564 -29.31 -2.29 -25.86
CA LEU A 564 -30.06 -3.49 -26.27
C LEU A 564 -31.18 -3.08 -27.23
N GLY A 565 -31.43 -3.92 -28.25
CA GLY A 565 -32.55 -3.79 -29.17
C GLY A 565 -33.18 -5.14 -29.50
N GLY A 566 -34.49 -5.16 -29.80
CA GLY A 566 -35.24 -6.38 -30.10
C GLY A 566 -35.39 -7.27 -28.87
N ASN A 567 -35.25 -8.59 -29.04
CA ASN A 567 -35.28 -9.53 -27.90
C ASN A 567 -33.86 -9.86 -27.43
N ALA A 568 -33.01 -8.84 -27.27
CA ALA A 568 -31.65 -9.04 -26.79
C ALA A 568 -31.63 -9.25 -25.27
N GLU A 569 -30.81 -10.21 -24.83
CA GLU A 569 -30.51 -10.48 -23.43
C GLU A 569 -28.99 -10.35 -23.19
N LEU A 570 -28.61 -9.64 -22.13
CA LEU A 570 -27.20 -9.43 -21.73
C LEU A 570 -26.91 -10.15 -20.41
N TYR A 571 -25.84 -10.94 -20.36
CA TYR A 571 -25.57 -11.85 -19.23
C TYR A 571 -24.30 -11.51 -18.45
N ALA A 572 -23.21 -11.17 -19.13
CA ALA A 572 -21.93 -10.83 -18.48
C ALA A 572 -20.99 -10.08 -19.42
N MET A 573 -20.01 -9.40 -18.83
CA MET A 573 -18.83 -8.87 -19.53
C MET A 573 -17.57 -9.55 -18.94
N ARG A 574 -16.58 -9.84 -19.79
CA ARG A 574 -15.38 -10.59 -19.42
C ARG A 574 -14.12 -10.06 -20.08
N PHE A 575 -13.00 -10.21 -19.38
CA PHE A 575 -11.63 -10.07 -19.87
C PHE A 575 -10.86 -11.35 -19.54
N ASP A 576 -10.16 -11.91 -20.52
CA ASP A 576 -9.38 -13.14 -20.29
C ASP A 576 -8.00 -12.85 -19.69
N LYS A 577 -7.45 -11.66 -19.95
CA LYS A 577 -6.21 -11.18 -19.38
C LYS A 577 -6.42 -9.84 -18.66
N LEU A 578 -5.87 -9.70 -17.46
CA LEU A 578 -5.87 -8.44 -16.70
C LEU A 578 -4.52 -7.75 -16.83
N PHE A 579 -4.48 -6.43 -16.70
CA PHE A 579 -3.29 -5.62 -16.98
C PHE A 579 -2.07 -5.88 -16.07
N TRP A 580 -2.24 -6.61 -14.96
CA TRP A 580 -1.15 -7.03 -14.07
C TRP A 580 -0.69 -8.48 -14.29
N GLU A 581 -1.29 -9.18 -15.25
CA GLU A 581 -0.87 -10.50 -15.75
C GLU A 581 -0.07 -10.34 -17.05
#